data_AF-A0A960B9I3-F1
#
_entry.id   AF-A0A960B9I3-F1
#
_cell.length_a   1.000
_cell.length_b   1.000
_cell.length_c   1.000
_cell.angle_alpha   90.00
_cell.angle_beta   90.00
_cell.angle_gamma   90.00
#
_symmetry.space_group_name_H-M   'P 1'
#
loop_
_entity.id
_entity.type
_entity.pdbx_description
1 polymer ?
#
loop_
_entity_poly.entity_id
_entity_poly.type
_entity_poly.pdbx_seq_one_letter_code
_entity_poly.pdbx_strand_id
1 'polypeptide(L)'
;LWMTTMQHEVPPESLSRVASYDALGSLMLGPIGLLLAGPAAALFGVHAALIGTGVISIATTVFALAFPEVRRLRARTVVSAEVAEAA
;
A
#
# COMPACT_ATOMS: atom_id res chain seq x y z
N LEU A 1 -4.68 -7.81 -2.62
CA LEU A 1 -4.76 -7.15 -3.95
C LEU A 1 -3.41 -6.67 -4.44
N TRP A 2 -2.61 -6.01 -3.59
CA TRP A 2 -1.27 -5.52 -3.96
C TRP A 2 -0.38 -6.56 -4.65
N MET A 3 -0.28 -7.78 -4.10
CA MET A 3 0.54 -8.83 -4.70
C MET A 3 0.10 -9.19 -6.12
N THR A 4 -1.20 -9.27 -6.37
CA THR A 4 -1.75 -9.52 -7.71
C THR A 4 -1.43 -8.36 -8.66
N THR A 5 -1.56 -7.12 -8.19
CA THR A 5 -1.18 -5.94 -8.97
C THR A 5 0.31 -5.93 -9.31
N MET A 6 1.20 -6.23 -8.36
CA MET A 6 2.64 -6.33 -8.61
C MET A 6 2.97 -7.38 -9.67
N GLN A 7 2.29 -8.53 -9.64
CA GLN A 7 2.49 -9.59 -10.63
C GLN A 7 2.04 -9.21 -12.05
N HIS A 8 1.04 -8.33 -12.17
CA HIS A 8 0.53 -7.88 -13.48
C HIS A 8 1.26 -6.65 -14.04
N GLU A 9 1.67 -5.72 -13.18
CA GLU A 9 2.20 -4.41 -13.60
C GLU A 9 3.73 -4.34 -13.58
N VAL A 10 4.43 -5.26 -12.90
CA VAL A 10 5.90 -5.26 -12.82
C VAL A 10 6.50 -6.31 -13.77
N PRO A 11 7.46 -5.94 -14.63
CA PRO A 11 8.15 -6.90 -15.50
C PRO A 11 8.83 -8.03 -14.69
N PRO A 12 8.82 -9.28 -15.18
CA PRO A 12 9.35 -10.44 -14.45
C PRO A 12 10.80 -10.27 -13.98
N GLU A 13 11.64 -9.65 -14.81
CA GLU A 13 13.06 -9.39 -14.54
C GLU A 13 13.29 -8.39 -13.39
N SER A 14 12.31 -7.54 -13.10
CA SER A 14 12.41 -6.52 -12.06
C SER A 14 11.57 -6.84 -10.82
N LEU A 15 10.68 -7.84 -10.88
CA LEU A 15 9.74 -8.18 -9.82
C LEU A 15 10.42 -8.46 -8.49
N SER A 16 11.49 -9.25 -8.47
CA SER A 16 12.23 -9.58 -7.24
C SER A 16 12.83 -8.34 -6.58
N ARG A 17 13.33 -7.37 -7.37
CA ARG A 17 13.87 -6.12 -6.86
C ARG A 17 12.78 -5.23 -6.27
N VAL A 18 11.67 -5.06 -6.98
CA VAL A 18 10.53 -4.25 -6.53
C VAL A 18 9.91 -4.83 -5.26
N ALA A 19 9.69 -6.14 -5.22
CA ALA A 19 9.17 -6.82 -4.04
C ALA A 19 10.12 -6.70 -2.83
N SER A 20 11.43 -6.75 -3.07
CA SER A 20 12.42 -6.56 -2.00
C SER A 20 12.39 -5.15 -1.41
N TYR A 21 12.17 -4.12 -2.23
CA TYR A 21 12.02 -2.74 -1.76
C TYR A 21 10.73 -2.55 -0.93
N ASP A 22 9.61 -3.12 -1.37
CA ASP A 22 8.33 -3.11 -0.64
C ASP A 22 8.44 -3.80 0.73
N ALA A 23 9.04 -5.00 0.74
CA ALA A 23 9.26 -5.77 1.95
C ALA A 23 10.21 -5.05 2.93
N LEU A 24 11.30 -4.46 2.42
CA LEU A 24 12.22 -3.69 3.23
C LEU A 24 11.51 -2.50 3.91
N GLY A 25 10.72 -1.74 3.15
CA GLY A 25 9.96 -0.62 3.69
C GLY A 25 9.01 -1.06 4.80
N SER A 26 8.24 -2.12 4.56
CA SER A 26 7.31 -2.69 5.56
C SER A 26 8.02 -3.18 6.82
N LEU A 27 9.16 -3.86 6.66
CA LEU A 27 9.93 -4.41 7.78
C LEU A 27 10.60 -3.31 8.62
N MET A 28 11.04 -2.22 8.00
CA MET A 28 11.65 -1.10 8.72
C MET A 28 10.61 -0.22 9.44
N LEU A 29 9.44 0.00 8.84
CA LEU A 29 8.42 0.89 9.41
C LEU A 29 7.77 0.32 10.69
N GLY A 30 7.63 -1.00 10.79
CA GLY A 30 7.11 -1.67 11.99
C GLY A 30 7.84 -1.29 13.29
N PRO A 31 9.13 -1.60 13.44
CA PRO A 31 9.89 -1.29 14.65
C PRO A 31 10.03 0.22 14.89
N ILE A 32 10.09 1.04 13.84
CA ILE A 32 10.10 2.51 13.98
C ILE A 32 8.77 3.00 14.59
N GLY A 33 7.64 2.48 14.12
CA GLY A 33 6.32 2.82 14.68
C GLY A 33 6.22 2.45 16.16
N LEU A 34 6.70 1.25 16.52
CA LEU A 34 6.76 0.79 17.93
C LEU A 34 7.67 1.69 18.79
N LEU A 35 8.84 2.07 18.28
CA LEU A 35 9.77 2.95 18.97
C LEU A 35 9.15 4.33 19.23
N LEU A 36 8.39 4.87 18.28
CA LEU A 36 7.77 6.19 18.38
C LEU A 36 6.46 6.18 19.19
N ALA A 37 5.77 5.03 19.28
CA ALA A 37 4.48 4.93 19.97
C ALA A 37 4.56 5.31 21.46
N GLY A 38 5.61 4.88 22.16
CA GLY A 38 5.82 5.19 23.58
C GLY A 38 5.98 6.70 23.85
N PRO A 39 6.99 7.36 23.24
CA PRO A 39 7.18 8.80 23.35
C PRO A 39 5.95 9.61 22.90
N ALA A 40 5.30 9.19 21.81
CA ALA A 40 4.10 9.88 21.32
C ALA A 40 2.94 9.80 22.33
N ALA A 41 2.72 8.65 22.95
CA ALA A 41 1.69 8.49 23.98
C ALA A 41 2.02 9.28 25.26
N ALA A 42 3.29 9.40 25.63
CA ALA A 42 3.72 10.14 26.81
C ALA A 42 3.64 11.67 26.62
N LEU A 43 3.99 12.17 25.42
CA LEU A 43 4.04 13.61 25.13
C LEU A 43 2.66 14.18 24.75
N PHE A 44 1.86 13.44 23.98
CA PHE A 44 0.59 13.93 23.43
C PHE A 44 -0.63 13.26 24.06
N GLY A 45 -0.44 12.19 24.85
CA GLY A 45 -1.53 11.36 25.33
C GLY A 45 -2.01 10.34 24.28
N VAL A 46 -2.67 9.28 24.76
CA VAL A 46 -3.09 8.14 23.91
C VAL A 46 -4.08 8.57 22.82
N HIS A 47 -5.09 9.37 23.15
CA HIS A 47 -6.11 9.80 22.18
C HIS A 47 -5.52 10.63 21.04
N ALA A 48 -4.66 11.61 21.34
CA ALA A 48 -4.04 12.45 20.32
C ALA A 48 -3.05 11.64 19.46
N ALA A 49 -2.31 10.70 20.06
CA ALA A 49 -1.42 9.81 19.31
C ALA A 49 -2.18 8.93 18.31
N LEU A 50 -3.34 8.36 18.72
CA LEU A 50 -4.21 7.57 17.84
C LEU A 50 -4.81 8.40 16.70
N ILE A 51 -5.25 9.63 16.99
CA ILE A 51 -5.74 10.54 15.94
C ILE A 51 -4.59 10.90 14.99
N GLY A 52 -3.41 11.17 15.53
CA GLY A 52 -2.21 11.49 14.75
C GLY A 52 -1.82 10.38 13.78
N THR A 53 -1.80 9.12 14.22
CA THR A 53 -1.52 7.99 13.32
C THR A 53 -2.61 7.82 12.26
N GLY A 54 -3.88 8.01 12.62
CA GLY A 54 -4.99 8.00 11.65
C GLY A 54 -4.83 9.09 10.58
N VAL A 55 -4.46 10.31 10.98
CA VAL A 55 -4.18 11.43 10.05
C VAL A 55 -3.01 11.08 9.13
N ILE A 56 -1.93 10.49 9.66
CA ILE A 56 -0.77 10.06 8.86
C ILE A 56 -1.18 8.99 7.84
N SER A 57 -2.02 8.02 8.23
CA SER A 57 -2.53 6.99 7.32
C SER A 57 -3.37 7.59 6.18
N ILE A 58 -4.27 8.52 6.50
CA ILE A 58 -5.09 9.22 5.49
C ILE A 58 -4.18 10.05 4.58
N ALA A 59 -3.24 10.81 5.14
CA ALA A 59 -2.31 11.64 4.37
C ALA A 59 -1.47 10.79 3.41
N THR A 60 -0.96 9.64 3.85
CA THR A 60 -0.20 8.70 3.02
C THR A 60 -1.08 8.14 1.88
N THR A 61 -2.34 7.84 2.17
CA THR A 61 -3.30 7.36 1.16
C THR A 61 -3.59 8.43 0.11
N VAL A 62 -3.86 9.66 0.55
CA VAL A 62 -4.10 10.80 -0.35
C VAL A 62 -2.86 11.11 -1.20
N PHE A 63 -1.68 11.03 -0.59
CA PHE A 63 -0.41 11.18 -1.30
C PHE A 63 -0.24 10.13 -2.40
N ALA A 64 -0.51 8.86 -2.11
CA ALA A 64 -0.48 7.80 -3.12
C ALA A 64 -1.50 8.08 -4.26
N LEU A 65 -2.70 8.56 -3.94
CA LEU A 65 -3.74 8.89 -4.92
C LEU A 65 -3.44 10.16 -5.74
N ALA A 66 -2.53 11.02 -5.28
CA ALA A 66 -2.11 12.20 -6.03
C ALA A 66 -1.37 11.83 -7.32
N PHE A 67 -0.79 10.63 -7.38
CA PHE A 67 -0.13 10.12 -8.58
C PHE A 67 -1.17 9.60 -9.60
N PRO A 68 -1.21 10.14 -10.83
CA PRO A 68 -2.16 9.72 -11.86
C PRO A 68 -2.09 8.21 -12.16
N GLU A 69 -0.90 7.63 -12.10
CA GLU A 69 -0.64 6.20 -12.30
C GLU A 69 -1.40 5.33 -11.29
N VAL A 70 -1.39 5.72 -10.01
CA VAL A 70 -2.13 5.01 -8.95
C VAL A 70 -3.63 5.23 -9.09
N ARG A 71 -4.05 6.46 -9.40
CA ARG A 71 -5.48 6.80 -9.53
C ARG A 71 -6.15 6.13 -10.73
N ARG A 72 -5.42 5.90 -11.82
CA ARG A 72 -5.94 5.29 -13.06
C ARG A 72 -5.74 3.79 -13.12
N LEU A 73 -5.06 3.21 -12.13
CA LEU A 73 -4.85 1.78 -12.01
C LEU A 73 -6.19 1.05 -11.94
N ARG A 74 -6.47 0.21 -12.93
CA ARG A 74 -7.71 -0.56 -13.04
C ARG A 74 -7.39 -2.03 -13.09
N ALA A 75 -8.11 -2.84 -12.31
CA ALA A 75 -8.04 -4.28 -12.45
C ALA A 75 -8.48 -4.67 -13.86
N ARG A 76 -7.63 -5.41 -14.59
CA ARG A 76 -7.97 -5.94 -15.90
C ARG A 76 -9.12 -6.93 -15.71
N THR A 77 -10.33 -6.52 -16.07
CA THR A 77 -11.48 -7.42 -16.09
C THR A 77 -11.25 -8.39 -17.24
N VAL A 78 -10.96 -9.65 -16.94
CA VAL A 78 -11.09 -10.72 -17.94
C VAL A 78 -12.60 -10.84 -18.16
N VAL A 79 -13.15 -10.04 -19.07
CA VAL A 79 -14.51 -10.26 -19.56
C VAL A 79 -14.48 -11.66 -20.14
N SER A 80 -15.38 -12.48 -19.62
CA SER A 80 -15.64 -13.85 -20.03
C SER A 80 -15.87 -13.91 -21.55
N ALA A 81 -14.80 -13.99 -22.32
CA ALA A 81 -14.87 -14.33 -23.74
C ALA A 81 -15.37 -15.79 -23.90
N GLU A 82 -15.13 -16.65 -22.90
CA GLU A 82 -15.62 -18.03 -22.89
C GLU A 82 -17.14 -18.17 -22.77
N VAL A 83 -17.86 -17.29 -22.05
CA VAL A 83 -19.34 -17.42 -21.92
C VAL A 83 -20.08 -16.93 -23.16
N ALA A 84 -19.47 -16.07 -23.98
CA ALA A 84 -20.05 -15.61 -25.25
C ALA A 84 -19.78 -16.57 -26.43
N GLU A 85 -18.74 -17.40 -26.36
CA GLU A 85 -18.47 -18.45 -27.36
C GLU A 85 -19.26 -19.75 -27.06
N ALA A 86 -19.73 -19.91 -25.82
CA ALA A 86 -20.54 -21.05 -25.37
C ALA A 86 -22.07 -20.81 -25.39
N ALA A 87 -22.55 -19.65 -25.84
CA ALA A 87 -23.97 -19.26 -25.91
C ALA A 87 -24.42 -19.00 -27.35
#